data_AF-X1N891-F1
#
_entry.id   AF-X1N891-F1
#
_cell.length_a   1.000
_cell.length_b   1.000
_cell.length_c   1.000
_cell.angle_alpha   90.00
_cell.angle_beta   90.00
_cell.angle_gamma   90.00
#
_symmetry.space_group_name_H-M   'P 1'
#
loop_
_entity.id
_entity.type
_entity.pdbx_description
1 polymer ?
#
loop_
_entity_poly.entity_id
_entity_poly.type
_entity_poly.pdbx_seq_one_letter_code
_entity_poly.pdbx_strand_id
1 'polypeptide(L)'
;SQNVACTSFPLDKISQTLCKDELRLLEAMEKNILNTRSIDDDWIKKNLDPFYLKKLPKTNLGVLLEQVRPVGGQRKVEALELFAQAQDEPLSNWVVVGDSITDFKMLQAVDNAGGLAIAFNANEYALPYSTMGLASTHLDDLLPVLEAWGKGKRPAVERLVKGKEKAGGSGDRGHFQWLAGIEDVAAHLEIHARIRTVVREEAAKLS
;
A
#
# COMPACT_ATOMS: atom_id res chain seq x y z
N SER A 1 8.71 17.11 -10.81
CA SER A 1 8.65 16.14 -9.70
C SER A 1 9.68 15.04 -9.93
N GLN A 2 10.90 15.18 -9.40
CA GLN A 2 11.97 14.20 -9.67
C GLN A 2 11.82 12.89 -8.87
N ASN A 3 11.05 12.90 -7.76
CA ASN A 3 10.94 11.75 -6.84
C ASN A 3 9.48 11.30 -6.60
N VAL A 4 8.63 11.41 -7.61
CA VAL A 4 7.22 10.97 -7.51
C VAL A 4 6.96 9.91 -8.57
N ALA A 5 6.55 8.72 -8.12
CA ALA A 5 6.07 7.64 -8.97
C ALA A 5 4.61 7.34 -8.60
N CYS A 6 3.71 7.45 -9.56
CA CYS A 6 2.29 7.21 -9.38
C CYS A 6 1.66 6.68 -10.67
N THR A 7 0.43 6.16 -10.57
CA THR A 7 -0.33 5.74 -11.73
C THR A 7 -0.58 6.93 -12.65
N SER A 8 0.03 6.91 -13.84
CA SER A 8 -0.25 7.90 -14.87
C SER A 8 -1.65 7.65 -15.44
N PHE A 9 -2.54 8.64 -15.30
CA PHE A 9 -3.92 8.57 -15.80
C PHE A 9 -4.17 9.67 -16.85
N PRO A 10 -4.25 9.33 -18.15
CA PRO A 10 -4.34 10.32 -19.22
C PRO A 10 -5.79 10.81 -19.39
N LEU A 11 -6.29 11.56 -18.41
CA LEU A 11 -7.69 12.02 -18.34
C LEU A 11 -8.14 12.74 -19.61
N ASP A 12 -7.29 13.62 -20.17
CA ASP A 12 -7.63 14.36 -21.39
C ASP A 12 -7.88 13.43 -22.58
N LYS A 13 -7.01 12.42 -22.77
CA LYS A 13 -7.17 11.42 -23.84
C LYS A 13 -8.44 10.59 -23.64
N ILE A 14 -8.73 10.22 -22.39
CA ILE A 14 -9.93 9.46 -22.04
C ILE A 14 -11.17 10.27 -22.39
N SER A 15 -11.21 11.55 -21.96
CA SER A 15 -12.35 12.44 -22.23
C SER A 15 -12.63 12.65 -23.72
N GLN A 16 -11.58 12.68 -24.55
CA GLN A 16 -11.69 12.84 -26.00
C GLN A 16 -12.09 11.55 -26.73
N THR A 17 -11.79 10.39 -26.13
CA THR A 17 -12.05 9.07 -26.72
C THR A 17 -13.47 8.58 -26.43
N LEU A 18 -14.00 8.97 -25.26
CA LEU A 18 -15.27 8.52 -24.74
C LEU A 18 -16.43 8.85 -25.67
N CYS A 19 -17.09 7.83 -26.22
CA CYS A 19 -18.28 8.03 -27.04
C CYS A 19 -19.59 7.67 -26.28
N LYS A 20 -20.74 8.05 -26.86
CA LYS A 20 -22.06 7.80 -26.23
C LYS A 20 -22.33 6.32 -25.98
N ASP A 21 -21.86 5.42 -26.85
CA ASP A 21 -22.09 3.99 -26.69
C ASP A 21 -21.21 3.38 -25.59
N GLU A 22 -19.99 3.87 -25.44
CA GLU A 22 -19.10 3.48 -24.34
C GLU A 22 -19.60 3.99 -22.98
N LEU A 23 -20.10 5.23 -22.94
CA LEU A 23 -20.78 5.77 -21.76
C LEU A 23 -21.95 4.89 -21.33
N ARG A 24 -22.83 4.54 -22.28
CA ARG A 24 -23.96 3.63 -21.99
C ARG A 24 -23.50 2.26 -21.51
N LEU A 25 -22.42 1.73 -22.08
CA LEU A 25 -21.83 0.45 -21.66
C LEU A 25 -21.32 0.52 -20.21
N LEU A 26 -20.63 1.59 -19.84
CA LEU A 26 -20.14 1.83 -18.48
C LEU A 26 -21.31 2.04 -17.50
N GLU A 27 -22.27 2.91 -17.83
CA GLU A 27 -23.45 3.18 -17.02
C GLU A 27 -24.28 1.91 -16.77
N ALA A 28 -24.39 1.03 -17.77
CA ALA A 28 -25.09 -0.24 -17.61
C ALA A 28 -24.37 -1.17 -16.62
N MET A 29 -23.04 -1.22 -16.67
CA MET A 29 -22.25 -2.01 -15.72
C MET A 29 -22.28 -1.41 -14.32
N GLU A 30 -22.13 -0.09 -14.20
CA GLU A 30 -22.26 0.64 -12.93
C GLU A 30 -23.62 0.37 -12.28
N LYS A 31 -24.73 0.52 -13.03
CA LYS A 31 -26.07 0.19 -12.53
C LYS A 31 -26.20 -1.28 -12.12
N ASN A 32 -25.55 -2.21 -12.82
CA ASN A 32 -25.56 -3.62 -12.44
C ASN A 32 -24.84 -3.84 -11.09
N ILE A 33 -23.67 -3.23 -10.90
CA ILE A 33 -22.91 -3.27 -9.65
C ILE A 33 -23.75 -2.67 -8.51
N LEU A 34 -24.29 -1.46 -8.69
CA LEU A 34 -25.02 -0.73 -7.64
C LEU A 34 -26.36 -1.39 -7.25
N ASN A 35 -27.03 -2.07 -8.18
CA ASN A 35 -28.31 -2.74 -7.91
C ASN A 35 -28.14 -4.18 -7.40
N THR A 36 -26.92 -4.70 -7.37
CA THR A 36 -26.65 -6.06 -6.87
C THR A 36 -26.58 -6.05 -5.35
N ARG A 37 -27.49 -6.79 -4.71
CA ARG A 37 -27.61 -6.82 -3.23
C ARG A 37 -26.44 -7.52 -2.53
N SER A 38 -25.81 -8.48 -3.18
CA SER A 38 -24.66 -9.22 -2.67
C SER A 38 -23.74 -9.54 -3.85
N ILE A 39 -22.54 -8.97 -3.82
CA ILE A 39 -21.48 -9.26 -4.79
C ILE A 39 -20.60 -10.33 -4.15
N ASP A 40 -20.73 -11.57 -4.63
CA ASP A 40 -19.85 -12.68 -4.27
C ASP A 40 -18.84 -12.97 -5.40
N ASP A 41 -17.89 -13.86 -5.14
CA ASP A 41 -16.86 -14.25 -6.10
C ASP A 41 -17.44 -14.77 -7.43
N ASP A 42 -18.55 -15.51 -7.37
CA ASP A 42 -19.21 -16.06 -8.54
C ASP A 42 -19.84 -14.95 -9.38
N TRP A 43 -20.48 -13.98 -8.75
CA TRP A 43 -21.00 -12.79 -9.42
C TRP A 43 -19.86 -11.98 -10.05
N ILE A 44 -18.75 -11.76 -9.33
CA ILE A 44 -17.58 -11.04 -9.83
C ILE A 44 -17.06 -11.72 -11.10
N LYS A 45 -16.76 -13.01 -11.03
CA LYS A 45 -16.26 -13.79 -12.17
C LYS A 45 -17.25 -13.82 -13.33
N LYS A 46 -18.56 -13.84 -13.05
CA LYS A 46 -19.59 -13.91 -14.10
C LYS A 46 -19.85 -12.55 -14.77
N ASN A 47 -19.69 -11.44 -14.05
CA ASN A 47 -20.07 -10.11 -14.54
C ASN A 47 -18.87 -9.22 -14.86
N LEU A 48 -17.88 -9.15 -13.97
CA LEU A 48 -16.72 -8.28 -14.11
C LEU A 48 -15.67 -8.89 -15.05
N ASP A 49 -15.35 -10.20 -14.95
CA ASP A 49 -14.34 -10.80 -15.84
C ASP A 49 -14.73 -10.66 -17.32
N PRO A 50 -15.95 -11.00 -17.78
CA PRO A 50 -16.30 -10.83 -19.18
C PRO A 50 -16.34 -9.36 -19.59
N PHE A 51 -16.69 -8.46 -18.67
CA PHE A 51 -16.70 -7.03 -18.94
C PHE A 51 -15.30 -6.51 -19.18
N TYR A 52 -14.41 -6.62 -18.20
CA TYR A 52 -13.06 -6.08 -18.25
C TYR A 52 -12.12 -6.86 -19.18
N LEU A 53 -12.31 -8.16 -19.37
CA LEU A 53 -11.42 -8.98 -20.19
C LEU A 53 -11.91 -9.21 -21.62
N LYS A 54 -13.19 -8.95 -21.94
CA LYS A 54 -13.75 -9.24 -23.28
C LYS A 54 -14.55 -8.10 -23.90
N LYS A 55 -15.37 -7.38 -23.15
CA LYS A 55 -16.24 -6.32 -23.70
C LYS A 55 -15.52 -4.99 -23.80
N LEU A 56 -14.97 -4.52 -22.68
CA LEU A 56 -14.29 -3.23 -22.59
C LEU A 56 -13.07 -3.15 -23.53
N PRO A 57 -12.18 -4.18 -23.62
CA PRO A 57 -11.04 -4.14 -24.54
C PRO A 57 -11.40 -4.00 -26.04
N LYS A 58 -12.66 -4.27 -26.41
CA LYS A 58 -13.15 -4.11 -27.79
C LYS A 58 -13.60 -2.68 -28.11
N THR A 59 -13.56 -1.77 -27.13
CA THR A 59 -13.92 -0.37 -27.32
C THR A 59 -12.66 0.50 -27.36
N ASN A 60 -12.76 1.72 -27.88
CA ASN A 60 -11.63 2.65 -27.93
C ASN A 60 -11.15 3.03 -26.52
N LEU A 61 -12.10 3.18 -25.59
CA LEU A 61 -11.83 3.39 -24.18
C LEU A 61 -11.05 2.23 -23.56
N GLY A 62 -11.41 0.97 -23.83
CA GLY A 62 -10.68 -0.17 -23.28
C GLY A 62 -9.23 -0.21 -23.73
N VAL A 63 -8.97 0.03 -25.02
CA VAL A 63 -7.61 0.12 -25.57
C VAL A 63 -6.80 1.23 -24.89
N LEU A 64 -7.44 2.35 -24.55
CA LEU A 64 -6.78 3.43 -23.83
C LEU A 64 -6.53 3.08 -22.35
N LEU A 65 -7.46 2.40 -21.69
CA LEU A 65 -7.32 1.96 -20.30
C LEU A 65 -6.24 0.89 -20.14
N GLU A 66 -5.99 0.05 -21.14
CA GLU A 66 -4.85 -0.89 -21.14
C GLU A 66 -3.49 -0.18 -21.06
N GLN A 67 -3.42 1.09 -21.46
CA GLN A 67 -2.20 1.90 -21.34
C GLN A 67 -2.00 2.45 -19.92
N VAL A 68 -3.06 2.49 -19.10
CA VAL A 68 -2.97 2.87 -17.69
C VAL A 68 -2.34 1.70 -16.94
N ARG A 69 -1.14 1.91 -16.42
CA ARG A 69 -0.40 0.92 -15.63
C ARG A 69 -0.43 1.31 -14.15
N PRO A 70 -1.27 0.69 -13.31
CA PRO A 70 -1.33 1.01 -11.90
C PRO A 70 0.02 0.82 -11.22
N VAL A 71 0.48 1.83 -10.47
CA VAL A 71 1.69 1.74 -9.66
C VAL A 71 1.33 1.15 -8.29
N GLY A 72 1.53 -0.15 -8.18
CA GLY A 72 1.38 -0.92 -6.94
C GLY A 72 2.19 -2.21 -7.01
N GLY A 73 2.44 -2.84 -5.86
CA GLY A 73 3.17 -4.09 -5.77
C GLY A 73 4.55 -3.96 -6.41
N GLN A 74 4.78 -4.70 -7.51
CA GLN A 74 6.08 -4.73 -8.19
C GLN A 74 6.55 -3.35 -8.67
N ARG A 75 5.63 -2.52 -9.15
CA ARG A 75 5.98 -1.19 -9.69
C ARG A 75 6.43 -0.20 -8.62
N LYS A 76 6.05 -0.41 -7.35
CA LYS A 76 6.63 0.35 -6.23
C LYS A 76 8.09 -0.05 -5.99
N VAL A 77 8.44 -1.33 -6.19
CA VAL A 77 9.84 -1.80 -6.14
C VAL A 77 10.65 -1.20 -7.28
N GLU A 78 10.15 -1.27 -8.51
CA GLU A 78 10.81 -0.67 -9.69
C GLU A 78 11.04 0.84 -9.50
N ALA A 79 10.04 1.56 -8.99
CA ALA A 79 10.18 2.98 -8.68
C ALA A 79 11.24 3.25 -7.60
N LEU A 80 11.26 2.43 -6.54
CA LEU A 80 12.28 2.52 -5.49
C LEU A 80 13.69 2.26 -6.02
N GLU A 81 13.87 1.26 -6.89
CA GLU A 81 15.15 0.93 -7.52
C GLU A 81 15.65 2.10 -8.39
N LEU A 82 14.75 2.74 -9.15
CA LEU A 82 15.09 3.94 -9.93
C LEU A 82 15.53 5.09 -9.03
N PHE A 83 14.86 5.32 -7.89
CA PHE A 83 15.26 6.35 -6.94
C PHE A 83 16.60 6.03 -6.27
N ALA A 84 16.82 4.77 -5.87
CA ALA A 84 18.07 4.29 -5.31
C ALA A 84 19.24 4.48 -6.28
N GLN A 85 19.06 4.10 -7.54
CA GLN A 85 20.05 4.30 -8.60
C GLN A 85 20.34 5.78 -8.84
N ALA A 86 19.32 6.64 -8.84
CA ALA A 86 19.50 8.08 -9.01
C ALA A 86 20.27 8.75 -7.86
N GLN A 87 20.28 8.13 -6.67
CA GLN A 87 21.04 8.60 -5.50
C GLN A 87 22.38 7.87 -5.31
N ASP A 88 22.71 6.89 -6.16
CA ASP A 88 23.90 6.02 -6.03
C ASP A 88 23.99 5.33 -4.65
N GLU A 89 22.84 4.93 -4.09
CA GLU A 89 22.73 4.37 -2.75
C GLU A 89 22.03 3.00 -2.76
N PRO A 90 22.61 1.95 -2.15
CA PRO A 90 21.98 0.63 -2.10
C PRO A 90 20.74 0.63 -1.20
N LEU A 91 19.78 -0.27 -1.45
CA LEU A 91 18.56 -0.40 -0.64
C LEU A 91 18.82 -0.64 0.86
N SER A 92 19.99 -1.15 1.23
CA SER A 92 20.44 -1.26 2.63
C SER A 92 20.51 0.09 3.36
N ASN A 93 20.58 1.19 2.63
CA ASN A 93 20.59 2.55 3.17
C ASN A 93 19.21 3.24 3.16
N TRP A 94 18.19 2.60 2.61
CA TRP A 94 16.86 3.17 2.45
C TRP A 94 15.94 2.86 3.63
N VAL A 95 15.01 3.80 3.87
CA VAL A 95 13.84 3.60 4.73
C VAL A 95 12.60 3.68 3.85
N VAL A 96 11.69 2.72 4.00
CA VAL A 96 10.39 2.73 3.32
C VAL A 96 9.26 2.54 4.32
N VAL A 97 8.11 3.15 4.02
CA VAL A 97 6.91 3.07 4.85
C VAL A 97 5.75 2.60 3.97
N GLY A 98 4.97 1.64 4.47
CA GLY A 98 3.80 1.10 3.79
C GLY A 98 2.75 0.61 4.78
N ASP A 99 1.55 0.34 4.29
CA ASP A 99 0.42 -0.06 5.14
C ASP A 99 -0.44 -1.18 4.56
N SER A 100 -0.24 -1.54 3.30
CA SER A 100 -1.22 -2.32 2.55
C SER A 100 -0.60 -3.36 1.61
N ILE A 101 -1.48 -4.12 0.96
CA ILE A 101 -1.12 -5.10 -0.07
C ILE A 101 -0.31 -4.48 -1.23
N THR A 102 -0.46 -3.18 -1.52
CA THR A 102 0.33 -2.58 -2.61
C THR A 102 1.79 -2.36 -2.21
N ASP A 103 2.12 -2.43 -0.91
CA ASP A 103 3.43 -2.08 -0.36
C ASP A 103 4.29 -3.30 -0.01
N PHE A 104 3.69 -4.49 0.18
CA PHE A 104 4.40 -5.64 0.76
C PHE A 104 5.68 -6.00 0.01
N LYS A 105 5.69 -5.92 -1.33
CA LYS A 105 6.89 -6.20 -2.13
C LYS A 105 8.00 -5.18 -1.90
N MET A 106 7.65 -3.90 -1.76
CA MET A 106 8.60 -2.83 -1.47
C MET A 106 9.16 -2.99 -0.05
N LEU A 107 8.30 -3.28 0.92
CA LEU A 107 8.70 -3.57 2.31
C LEU A 107 9.67 -4.77 2.35
N GLN A 108 9.29 -5.89 1.72
CA GLN A 108 10.10 -7.10 1.66
C GLN A 108 11.45 -6.87 0.96
N ALA A 109 11.48 -6.13 -0.15
CA ALA A 109 12.71 -5.86 -0.89
C ALA A 109 13.71 -5.07 -0.02
N VAL A 110 13.24 -4.06 0.71
CA VAL A 110 14.09 -3.27 1.61
C VAL A 110 14.50 -4.08 2.83
N ASP A 111 13.60 -4.89 3.38
CA ASP A 111 13.94 -5.73 4.53
C ASP A 111 15.01 -6.77 4.18
N ASN A 112 14.87 -7.44 3.04
CA ASN A 112 15.86 -8.39 2.53
C ASN A 112 17.21 -7.73 2.23
N ALA A 113 17.21 -6.48 1.77
CA ALA A 113 18.42 -5.75 1.45
C ALA A 113 19.17 -5.19 2.67
N GLY A 114 18.62 -5.29 3.89
CA GLY A 114 19.25 -4.72 5.08
C GLY A 114 18.83 -3.27 5.38
N GLY A 115 17.87 -2.70 4.64
CA GLY A 115 17.32 -1.35 4.86
C GLY A 115 16.31 -1.29 6.01
N LEU A 116 15.45 -0.29 6.10
CA LEU A 116 14.39 -0.24 7.13
C LEU A 116 13.01 -0.24 6.48
N ALA A 117 12.29 -1.35 6.62
CA ALA A 117 10.90 -1.46 6.19
C ALA A 117 9.96 -1.24 7.39
N ILE A 118 9.12 -0.20 7.29
CA ILE A 118 8.19 0.20 8.35
C ILE A 118 6.75 -0.04 7.91
N ALA A 119 6.04 -0.88 8.64
CA ALA A 119 4.60 -1.05 8.52
C ALA A 119 3.88 -0.04 9.42
N PHE A 120 3.16 0.93 8.85
CA PHE A 120 2.43 1.96 9.60
C PHE A 120 0.93 1.70 9.54
N ASN A 121 0.28 1.43 10.68
CA ASN A 121 -1.15 1.03 10.76
C ASN A 121 -1.51 -0.06 9.72
N ALA A 122 -0.57 -0.96 9.47
CA ALA A 122 -0.59 -1.95 8.41
C ALA A 122 -1.69 -3.01 8.54
N ASN A 123 -2.06 -3.61 7.42
CA ASN A 123 -2.89 -4.80 7.38
C ASN A 123 -2.05 -6.10 7.34
N GLU A 124 -2.73 -7.24 7.29
CA GLU A 124 -2.16 -8.59 7.24
C GLU A 124 -1.24 -8.83 6.05
N TYR A 125 -1.38 -8.06 4.97
CA TYR A 125 -0.56 -8.20 3.79
C TYR A 125 0.77 -7.46 3.89
N ALA A 126 0.90 -6.44 4.75
CA ALA A 126 2.09 -5.59 4.83
C ALA A 126 2.92 -5.83 6.08
N LEU A 127 2.28 -6.09 7.23
CA LEU A 127 2.97 -6.27 8.52
C LEU A 127 4.03 -7.39 8.48
N PRO A 128 3.76 -8.60 7.96
CA PRO A 128 4.72 -9.71 7.98
C PRO A 128 6.01 -9.47 7.17
N TYR A 129 6.00 -8.48 6.27
CA TYR A 129 7.10 -8.21 5.34
C TYR A 129 7.94 -6.99 5.76
N SER A 130 7.74 -6.51 6.99
CA SER A 130 8.35 -5.29 7.50
C SER A 130 9.41 -5.62 8.55
N THR A 131 10.45 -4.79 8.63
CA THR A 131 11.45 -4.86 9.71
C THR A 131 10.83 -4.50 11.05
N MET A 132 9.92 -3.52 11.07
CA MET A 132 9.20 -3.06 12.25
C MET A 132 7.77 -2.61 11.94
N GLY A 133 6.91 -2.67 12.96
CA GLY A 133 5.57 -2.11 12.98
C GLY A 133 5.52 -0.82 13.81
N LEU A 134 4.65 0.10 13.38
CA LEU A 134 4.15 1.19 14.21
C LEU A 134 2.64 1.31 14.02
N ALA A 135 1.89 1.08 15.08
CA ALA A 135 0.48 1.43 15.14
C ALA A 135 0.31 2.73 15.95
N SER A 136 -0.10 3.79 15.27
CA SER A 136 -0.31 5.11 15.86
C SER A 136 -1.26 5.98 15.06
N THR A 137 -2.01 6.83 15.74
CA THR A 137 -2.80 7.92 15.15
C THR A 137 -1.96 9.07 14.60
N HIS A 138 -0.64 9.09 14.85
CA HIS A 138 0.23 10.19 14.43
C HIS A 138 1.50 9.71 13.73
N LEU A 139 1.84 10.35 12.60
CA LEU A 139 3.03 10.05 11.81
C LEU A 139 4.34 10.55 12.45
N ASP A 140 4.27 11.57 13.31
CA ASP A 140 5.43 12.12 14.02
C ASP A 140 6.07 11.11 14.98
N ASP A 141 5.33 10.07 15.39
CA ASP A 141 5.85 8.94 16.15
C ASP A 141 6.94 8.15 15.40
N LEU A 142 7.09 8.36 14.07
CA LEU A 142 8.22 7.84 13.30
C LEU A 142 9.52 8.61 13.52
N LEU A 143 9.49 9.86 13.99
CA LEU A 143 10.69 10.70 14.10
C LEU A 143 11.81 10.05 14.93
N PRO A 144 11.56 9.49 16.14
CA PRO A 144 12.60 8.85 16.91
C PRO A 144 13.24 7.64 16.19
N VAL A 145 12.46 6.94 15.36
CA VAL A 145 12.93 5.80 14.56
C VAL A 145 13.85 6.28 13.43
N LEU A 146 13.45 7.33 12.71
CA LEU A 146 14.26 7.91 11.63
C LEU A 146 15.57 8.51 12.16
N GLU A 147 15.52 9.16 13.33
CA GLU A 147 16.74 9.65 14.00
C GLU A 147 17.66 8.51 14.42
N ALA A 148 17.12 7.42 14.98
CA ALA A 148 17.90 6.25 15.34
C ALA A 148 18.54 5.60 14.10
N TRP A 149 17.80 5.53 12.99
CA TRP A 149 18.31 5.05 11.70
C TRP A 149 19.51 5.89 11.24
N GLY A 150 19.41 7.21 11.29
CA GLY A 150 20.52 8.10 10.93
C GLY A 150 21.77 7.95 11.80
N LYS A 151 21.61 7.61 13.08
CA LYS A 151 22.71 7.47 14.05
C LYS A 151 23.41 6.11 14.00
N GLY A 152 22.69 5.05 13.65
CA GLY A 152 23.25 3.69 13.75
C GLY A 152 22.45 2.61 13.06
N LYS A 153 21.66 2.96 12.04
CA LYS A 153 20.93 2.05 11.15
C LYS A 153 20.10 1.01 11.92
N ARG A 154 19.97 -0.22 11.43
CA ARG A 154 19.15 -1.28 12.04
C ARG A 154 19.46 -1.51 13.53
N PRO A 155 20.73 -1.66 13.98
CA PRO A 155 21.00 -1.92 15.40
C PRO A 155 20.56 -0.80 16.34
N ALA A 156 20.58 0.45 15.90
CA ALA A 156 20.06 1.57 16.68
C ALA A 156 18.52 1.55 16.75
N VAL A 157 17.87 1.30 15.62
CA VAL A 157 16.41 1.18 15.55
C VAL A 157 15.90 0.00 16.35
N GLU A 158 16.52 -1.17 16.23
CA GLU A 158 16.13 -2.38 16.96
C GLU A 158 16.14 -2.15 18.48
N ARG A 159 17.21 -1.56 19.01
CA ARG A 159 17.32 -1.23 20.45
C ARG A 159 16.21 -0.27 20.88
N LEU A 160 15.93 0.76 20.09
CA LEU A 160 14.86 1.73 20.37
C LEU A 160 13.48 1.07 20.34
N VAL A 161 13.18 0.34 19.27
CA VAL A 161 11.87 -0.29 19.03
C VAL A 161 11.59 -1.35 20.09
N LYS A 162 12.55 -2.26 20.39
CA LYS A 162 12.40 -3.24 21.48
C LYS A 162 12.24 -2.59 22.85
N GLY A 163 12.86 -1.42 23.07
CA GLY A 163 12.65 -0.63 24.28
C GLY A 163 11.23 -0.07 24.38
N LYS A 164 10.72 0.50 23.29
CA LYS A 164 9.36 1.07 23.21
C LYS A 164 8.27 0.00 23.24
N GLU A 165 8.49 -1.14 22.61
CA GLU A 165 7.60 -2.29 22.65
C GLU A 165 7.40 -2.78 24.08
N LYS A 166 8.48 -2.91 24.87
CA LYS A 166 8.42 -3.26 26.30
C LYS A 166 7.71 -2.22 27.15
N ALA A 167 7.86 -0.94 26.83
CA ALA A 167 7.18 0.14 27.53
C ALA A 167 5.67 0.17 27.23
N GLY A 168 5.27 -0.39 26.08
CA GLY A 168 3.91 -0.35 25.56
C GLY A 168 3.55 1.02 24.96
N GLY A 169 2.55 1.01 24.09
CA GLY A 169 1.93 2.25 23.60
C GLY A 169 0.96 2.84 24.62
N SER A 170 0.53 4.08 24.37
CA SER A 170 -0.48 4.77 25.19
C SER A 170 -1.70 5.09 24.33
N GLY A 171 -2.85 4.53 24.69
CA GLY A 171 -4.09 4.69 23.92
C GLY A 171 -3.90 4.25 22.46
N ASP A 172 -4.02 5.19 21.53
CA ASP A 172 -3.88 4.96 20.08
C ASP A 172 -2.58 5.50 19.51
N ARG A 173 -1.52 5.62 20.34
CA ARG A 173 -0.21 6.10 19.92
C ARG A 173 0.93 5.22 20.40
N GLY A 174 1.99 5.22 19.60
CA GLY A 174 3.30 4.68 19.99
C GLY A 174 3.31 3.19 20.29
N HIS A 175 2.50 2.38 19.61
CA HIS A 175 2.62 0.93 19.68
C HIS A 175 3.68 0.50 18.67
N PHE A 176 4.91 0.30 19.14
CA PHE A 176 6.05 -0.13 18.33
C PHE A 176 6.25 -1.64 18.42
N GLN A 177 6.65 -2.25 17.30
CA GLN A 177 6.91 -3.69 17.22
C GLN A 177 8.18 -3.94 16.42
N TRP A 178 9.10 -4.74 16.94
CA TRP A 178 10.22 -5.23 16.15
C TRP A 178 9.82 -6.55 15.49
N LEU A 179 9.77 -6.60 14.15
CA LEU A 179 9.18 -7.73 13.42
C LEU A 179 10.22 -8.62 12.74
N ALA A 180 11.43 -8.11 12.50
CA ALA A 180 12.50 -8.89 11.88
C ALA A 180 12.84 -10.14 12.73
N GLY A 181 12.62 -11.31 12.15
CA GLY A 181 12.84 -12.61 12.79
C GLY A 181 11.65 -13.15 13.61
N ILE A 182 10.48 -12.51 13.55
CA ILE A 182 9.24 -13.01 14.17
C ILE A 182 8.41 -13.76 13.12
N GLU A 183 7.89 -14.93 13.49
CA GLU A 183 7.01 -15.74 12.63
C GLU A 183 5.53 -15.46 12.87
N ASP A 184 5.13 -15.20 14.11
CA ASP A 184 3.74 -14.93 14.49
C ASP A 184 3.53 -13.45 14.81
N VAL A 185 2.76 -12.78 13.97
CA VAL A 185 2.41 -11.35 14.10
C VAL A 185 0.93 -11.13 14.46
N ALA A 186 0.19 -12.17 14.85
CA ALA A 186 -1.26 -12.08 15.05
C ALA A 186 -1.65 -11.04 16.11
N ALA A 187 -0.99 -11.04 17.27
CA ALA A 187 -1.26 -10.06 18.33
C ALA A 187 -0.94 -8.62 17.89
N HIS A 188 0.10 -8.45 17.06
CA HIS A 188 0.44 -7.14 16.52
C HIS A 188 -0.59 -6.69 15.48
N LEU A 189 -1.09 -7.60 14.64
CA LEU A 189 -2.14 -7.31 13.66
C LEU A 189 -3.43 -6.80 14.32
N GLU A 190 -3.82 -7.34 15.47
CA GLU A 190 -5.01 -6.84 16.20
C GLU A 190 -4.88 -5.36 16.59
N ILE A 191 -3.71 -4.96 17.08
CA ILE A 191 -3.44 -3.56 17.46
C ILE A 191 -3.48 -2.66 16.22
N HIS A 192 -2.81 -3.09 15.14
CA HIS A 192 -2.77 -2.37 13.88
C HIS A 192 -4.16 -2.21 13.26
N ALA A 193 -4.97 -3.28 13.23
CA ALA A 193 -6.34 -3.26 12.71
C ALA A 193 -7.23 -2.31 13.52
N ARG A 194 -7.14 -2.36 14.85
CA ARG A 194 -7.89 -1.47 15.74
C ARG A 194 -7.58 0.01 15.47
N ILE A 195 -6.29 0.38 15.43
CA ILE A 195 -5.89 1.78 15.19
C ILE A 195 -6.20 2.21 13.75
N ARG A 196 -6.04 1.29 12.78
CA ARG A 196 -6.43 1.52 11.38
C ARG A 196 -7.90 1.88 11.27
N THR A 197 -8.79 1.22 12.02
CA THR A 197 -10.21 1.59 12.09
C THR A 197 -10.39 3.01 12.62
N VAL A 198 -9.77 3.35 13.76
CA VAL A 198 -9.87 4.70 14.36
C VAL A 198 -9.46 5.80 13.39
N VAL A 199 -8.32 5.65 12.69
CA VAL A 199 -7.84 6.68 11.75
C VAL A 199 -8.59 6.68 10.41
N ARG A 200 -9.27 5.58 10.07
CA ARG A 200 -10.00 5.43 8.81
C ARG A 200 -11.50 5.52 8.97
N GLU A 201 -12.10 5.74 10.13
CA GLU A 201 -13.57 5.85 10.25
C GLU A 201 -14.21 6.88 9.28
N GLU A 202 -13.45 7.87 8.80
CA GLU A 202 -13.84 8.77 7.70
C GLU A 202 -13.62 8.18 6.28
N ALA A 203 -12.57 7.37 6.07
CA ALA A 203 -12.17 6.80 4.77
C ALA A 203 -12.68 5.36 4.50
N ALA A 204 -12.99 4.58 5.54
CA ALA A 204 -13.48 3.20 5.50
C ALA A 204 -14.95 3.10 5.05
N LYS A 205 -15.64 4.23 4.90
CA LYS A 205 -16.89 4.30 4.12
C LYS A 205 -16.66 4.10 2.61
N LEU A 206 -15.40 4.06 2.15
CA LEU A 206 -15.04 4.10 0.72
C LEU A 206 -14.09 2.98 0.26
N SER A 207 -13.68 2.03 1.10
CA SER A 207 -12.74 0.96 0.73
C SER A 207 -13.12 -0.41 1.28
#